data_AF-A0A935J9F0-F1
#
_entry.id   AF-A0A935J9F0-F1
#
_cell.length_a   1.000
_cell.length_b   1.000
_cell.length_c   1.000
_cell.angle_alpha   90.00
_cell.angle_beta   90.00
_cell.angle_gamma   90.00
#
_symmetry.space_group_name_H-M   'P 1'
#
loop_
_entity.id
_entity.type
_entity.pdbx_description
1 polymer ?
#
loop_
_entity_poly.entity_id
_entity_poly.type
_entity_poly.pdbx_seq_one_letter_code
_entity_poly.pdbx_strand_id
1 'polypeptide(L)'
;MKNGLQKRELHSTLEPSCGLLWWIDYEQKFSIIDDEQIGKLQKAGLPDSVINVVRSLKGKHESSVYSKLFAEKMKRIMPVWDTAITKILKDNGLTISRKENMNKFYKTLGYLGNCMAVYPDKNLVVVRMISEESFLKGKGTKDGSGYNNFSDFLN
;
A
#
# COMPACT_ATOMS: atom_id res chain seq x y z
N MET A 1 -23.69 -0.70 61.06
CA MET A 1 -22.53 -0.24 60.28
C MET A 1 -22.80 -0.58 58.82
N LYS A 2 -23.04 0.42 57.97
CA LYS A 2 -23.42 0.22 56.55
C LYS A 2 -22.16 0.17 55.69
N ASN A 3 -22.04 -0.90 54.91
CA ASN A 3 -21.00 -1.15 53.91
C ASN A 3 -20.97 -0.04 52.86
N GLY A 4 -19.84 0.66 52.74
CA GLY A 4 -19.56 1.63 51.68
C GLY A 4 -18.63 1.03 50.63
N LEU A 5 -19.14 0.15 49.78
CA LEU A 5 -18.46 -0.23 48.54
C LEU A 5 -18.74 0.86 47.51
N GLN A 6 -17.85 1.84 47.40
CA GLN A 6 -17.84 2.77 46.27
C GLN A 6 -17.51 1.98 44.99
N LYS A 7 -18.51 1.81 44.13
CA LYS A 7 -18.35 1.44 42.72
C LYS A 7 -17.38 2.43 42.08
N ARG A 8 -16.18 1.99 41.72
CA ARG A 8 -15.35 2.70 40.75
C ARG A 8 -15.99 2.48 39.39
N GLU A 9 -16.74 3.45 38.91
CA GLU A 9 -17.07 3.54 37.50
C GLU A 9 -15.77 3.89 36.76
N LEU A 10 -15.13 2.88 36.15
CA LEU A 10 -14.12 3.09 35.13
C LEU A 10 -14.83 3.58 33.87
N HIS A 11 -15.09 4.89 33.81
CA HIS A 11 -15.32 5.55 32.53
C HIS A 11 -13.98 5.53 31.79
N SER A 12 -13.76 4.54 30.92
CA SER A 12 -12.69 4.68 29.93
C SER A 12 -13.17 5.75 28.94
N THR A 13 -12.84 7.01 29.21
CA THR A 13 -12.77 8.01 28.14
C THR A 13 -11.76 7.46 27.14
N LEU A 14 -12.25 6.85 26.07
CA LEU A 14 -11.46 6.58 24.88
C LEU A 14 -10.98 7.94 24.38
N GLU A 15 -9.82 8.38 24.83
CA GLU A 15 -9.09 9.41 24.11
C GLU A 15 -8.79 8.82 22.73
N PRO A 16 -9.30 9.39 21.63
CA PRO A 16 -8.94 8.95 20.29
C PRO A 16 -7.48 9.39 20.06
N SER A 17 -6.56 8.68 20.71
CA SER A 17 -5.13 8.85 20.59
C SER A 17 -4.71 8.12 19.33
N CYS A 18 -4.25 8.92 18.37
CA CYS A 18 -3.67 8.57 17.08
C CYS A 18 -4.66 8.17 15.95
N GLY A 19 -4.52 8.86 14.81
CA GLY A 19 -5.05 8.39 13.54
C GLY A 19 -4.35 7.09 13.18
N LEU A 20 -5.09 5.99 13.17
CA LEU A 20 -4.59 4.72 12.69
C LEU A 20 -4.09 4.92 11.26
N LEU A 21 -2.83 4.54 10.98
CA LEU A 21 -2.29 4.60 9.63
C LEU A 21 -3.08 3.60 8.78
N TRP A 22 -3.87 4.13 7.86
CA TRP A 22 -4.66 3.35 6.91
C TRP A 22 -3.84 3.11 5.65
N TRP A 23 -3.74 1.84 5.28
CA TRP A 23 -3.17 1.38 4.03
C TRP A 23 -4.30 1.09 3.06
N ILE A 24 -4.16 1.56 1.83
CA ILE A 24 -5.05 1.18 0.73
C ILE A 24 -4.43 -0.06 0.08
N ASP A 25 -5.17 -1.15 0.09
CA ASP A 25 -4.87 -2.31 -0.74
C ASP A 25 -5.57 -2.14 -2.07
N TYR A 26 -4.86 -2.40 -3.16
CA TYR A 26 -5.37 -2.19 -4.51
C TYR A 26 -5.52 -3.52 -5.22
N GLU A 27 -6.68 -3.76 -5.80
CA GLU A 27 -6.98 -4.97 -6.55
C GLU A 27 -6.20 -4.99 -7.86
N GLN A 28 -6.16 -3.83 -8.52
CA GLN A 28 -5.47 -3.65 -9.78
C GLN A 28 -4.67 -2.35 -9.73
N LYS A 29 -3.46 -2.38 -10.28
CA LYS A 29 -2.58 -1.21 -10.40
C LYS A 29 -2.16 -1.09 -11.84
N PHE A 30 -2.50 -0.01 -12.51
CA PHE A 30 -2.14 0.25 -13.89
C PHE A 30 -1.12 1.37 -14.01
N SER A 31 -0.20 1.20 -14.95
CA SER A 31 0.71 2.22 -15.44
C SER A 31 0.26 2.63 -16.83
N ILE A 32 -0.06 3.92 -16.98
CA ILE A 32 -0.61 4.48 -18.21
C ILE A 32 0.43 5.41 -18.83
N ILE A 33 0.73 5.16 -20.10
CA ILE A 33 1.51 6.03 -20.98
C ILE A 33 0.60 6.45 -22.13
N ASP A 34 0.16 7.70 -22.11
CA ASP A 34 -0.60 8.35 -23.19
C ASP A 34 0.22 9.50 -23.80
N ASP A 35 -0.30 10.12 -24.86
CA ASP A 35 0.41 11.21 -25.53
C ASP A 35 0.58 12.45 -24.62
N GLU A 36 -0.35 12.66 -23.70
CA GLU A 36 -0.25 13.72 -22.70
C GLU A 36 0.94 13.48 -21.77
N GLN A 37 1.08 12.26 -21.26
CA GLN A 37 2.20 11.87 -20.40
C GLN A 37 3.53 11.97 -21.14
N ILE A 38 3.61 11.51 -22.39
CA ILE A 38 4.81 11.63 -23.23
C ILE A 38 5.16 13.12 -23.44
N GLY A 39 4.16 13.95 -23.74
CA GLY A 39 4.34 15.39 -23.92
C GLY A 39 4.86 16.09 -22.66
N LYS A 40 4.36 15.71 -21.46
CA LYS A 40 4.86 16.22 -20.18
C LYS A 40 6.34 15.88 -19.96
N LEU A 41 6.73 14.64 -20.24
CA LEU A 41 8.11 14.19 -20.09
C LEU A 41 9.07 14.88 -21.07
N GLN A 42 8.64 15.08 -22.32
CA GLN A 42 9.41 15.84 -23.32
C GLN A 42 9.60 17.30 -22.89
N LYS A 43 8.54 17.95 -22.43
CA LYS A 43 8.60 19.34 -21.93
C LYS A 43 9.50 19.48 -20.70
N ALA A 44 9.57 18.45 -19.86
CA ALA A 44 10.49 18.42 -18.72
C ALA A 44 11.96 18.21 -19.12
N GLY A 45 12.26 17.96 -20.40
CA GLY A 45 13.63 17.82 -20.89
C GLY A 45 14.21 16.42 -20.70
N LEU A 46 13.38 15.37 -20.64
CA LEU A 46 13.90 14.00 -20.64
C LEU A 46 14.60 13.71 -22.00
N PRO A 47 15.74 13.00 -22.00
CA PRO A 47 16.46 12.67 -23.23
C PRO A 47 15.60 11.88 -24.22
N ASP A 48 15.79 12.11 -25.51
CA ASP A 48 15.04 11.43 -26.58
C ASP A 48 15.16 9.90 -26.52
N SER A 49 16.31 9.38 -26.08
CA SER A 49 16.50 7.94 -25.87
C SER A 49 15.51 7.37 -24.85
N VAL A 50 15.26 8.09 -23.75
CA VAL A 50 14.30 7.72 -22.72
C VAL A 50 12.87 7.87 -23.24
N ILE A 51 12.58 8.99 -23.91
CA ILE A 51 11.27 9.23 -24.51
C ILE A 51 10.90 8.16 -25.53
N ASN A 52 11.86 7.69 -26.33
CA ASN A 52 11.64 6.61 -27.30
C ASN A 52 11.29 5.29 -26.60
N VAL A 53 11.94 4.97 -25.48
CA VAL A 53 11.57 3.81 -24.65
C VAL A 53 10.15 3.95 -24.13
N VAL A 54 9.82 5.10 -23.54
CA VAL A 54 8.48 5.39 -23.01
C VAL A 54 7.42 5.28 -24.11
N ARG A 55 7.65 5.88 -25.28
CA ARG A 55 6.75 5.83 -26.44
C ARG A 55 6.52 4.39 -26.92
N SER A 56 7.55 3.55 -26.90
CA SER A 56 7.42 2.12 -27.26
C SER A 56 6.54 1.31 -26.29
N LEU A 57 6.24 1.88 -25.11
CA LEU A 57 5.40 1.30 -24.07
C LEU A 57 4.06 2.05 -23.93
N LYS A 58 3.66 2.85 -24.93
CA LYS A 58 2.37 3.53 -24.94
C LYS A 58 1.22 2.55 -24.70
N GLY A 59 0.22 2.98 -23.94
CA GLY A 59 -0.94 2.19 -23.57
C GLY A 59 -1.12 2.05 -22.06
N LYS A 60 -2.10 1.22 -21.68
CA LYS A 60 -2.42 0.87 -20.30
C LYS A 60 -1.88 -0.53 -20.01
N HIS A 61 -1.03 -0.64 -19.01
CA HIS A 61 -0.36 -1.88 -18.63
C HIS A 61 -0.58 -2.15 -17.15
N GLU A 62 -0.67 -3.41 -16.75
CA GLU A 62 -0.54 -3.76 -15.34
C GLU A 62 0.83 -3.26 -14.84
N SER A 63 0.88 -2.63 -13.66
CA SER A 63 2.08 -1.95 -13.18
C SER A 63 3.25 -2.89 -12.93
N SER A 64 2.97 -4.13 -12.54
CA SER A 64 3.97 -5.19 -12.36
C SER A 64 4.65 -5.53 -13.69
N VAL A 65 3.87 -5.70 -14.75
CA VAL A 65 4.31 -5.99 -16.12
C VAL A 65 5.05 -4.79 -16.71
N TYR A 66 4.47 -3.59 -16.59
CA TYR A 66 5.08 -2.35 -17.04
C TYR A 66 6.48 -2.16 -16.46
N SER A 67 6.63 -2.36 -15.14
CA SER A 67 7.91 -2.12 -14.47
C SER A 67 9.02 -3.05 -14.99
N LYS A 68 8.68 -4.31 -15.30
CA LYS A 68 9.61 -5.27 -15.91
C LYS A 68 9.99 -4.84 -17.33
N LEU A 69 9.00 -4.54 -18.17
CA LEU A 69 9.21 -4.13 -19.57
C LEU A 69 10.04 -2.84 -19.67
N PHE A 70 9.72 -1.86 -18.82
CA PHE A 70 10.43 -0.60 -18.75
C PHE A 70 11.89 -0.80 -18.32
N ALA A 71 12.12 -1.55 -17.24
CA ALA A 71 13.47 -1.83 -16.76
C ALA A 71 14.32 -2.56 -17.82
N GLU A 72 13.73 -3.54 -18.52
CA GLU A 72 14.42 -4.28 -19.57
C GLU A 72 14.85 -3.38 -20.73
N LYS A 73 13.94 -2.54 -21.23
CA LYS A 73 14.24 -1.61 -22.33
C LYS A 73 15.23 -0.51 -21.90
N MET A 74 15.07 0.02 -20.69
CA MET A 74 15.96 1.04 -20.15
C MET A 74 17.38 0.52 -19.96
N LYS A 75 17.55 -0.71 -19.46
CA LYS A 75 18.89 -1.30 -19.26
C LYS A 75 19.73 -1.36 -20.54
N ARG A 76 19.09 -1.48 -21.71
CA ARG A 76 19.77 -1.51 -23.02
C ARG A 76 20.38 -0.16 -23.42
N ILE A 77 19.70 0.93 -23.09
CA ILE A 77 20.17 2.30 -23.42
C ILE A 77 20.92 2.95 -22.27
N MET A 78 20.70 2.48 -21.05
CA MET A 78 21.19 3.06 -19.82
C MET A 78 21.30 1.96 -18.76
N PRO A 79 22.43 1.23 -18.74
CA PRO A 79 22.64 0.12 -17.82
C PRO A 79 22.60 0.52 -16.35
N VAL A 80 23.00 1.77 -16.05
CA VAL A 80 22.97 2.38 -14.72
C VAL A 80 22.04 3.58 -14.77
N TRP A 81 21.03 3.60 -13.91
CA TRP A 81 20.04 4.67 -13.86
C TRP A 81 20.68 6.02 -13.53
N ASP A 82 20.45 7.02 -14.38
CA ASP A 82 20.99 8.36 -14.19
C ASP A 82 20.18 9.15 -13.15
N THR A 83 20.86 9.65 -12.12
CA THR A 83 20.27 10.46 -11.07
C THR A 83 19.77 11.82 -11.58
N ALA A 84 20.29 12.31 -12.71
CA ALA A 84 19.80 13.52 -13.36
C ALA A 84 18.34 13.34 -13.84
N ILE A 85 17.98 12.15 -14.33
CA ILE A 85 16.60 11.85 -14.74
C ILE A 85 15.68 11.86 -13.53
N THR A 86 16.09 11.23 -12.43
CA THR A 86 15.33 11.27 -11.17
C THR A 86 15.12 12.70 -10.70
N LYS A 87 16.16 13.54 -10.82
CA LYS A 87 16.07 14.96 -10.46
C LYS A 87 15.07 15.71 -11.35
N ILE A 88 15.16 15.57 -12.68
CA ILE A 88 14.22 16.19 -13.63
C ILE A 88 12.77 15.81 -13.29
N LEU A 89 12.50 14.52 -13.06
CA LEU A 89 11.17 14.03 -12.70
C LEU A 89 10.69 14.64 -11.38
N LYS A 90 11.54 14.66 -10.35
CA LYS A 90 11.20 15.21 -9.03
C LYS A 90 10.94 16.71 -9.08
N ASP A 91 11.79 17.47 -9.74
CA ASP A 91 11.71 18.93 -9.85
C ASP A 91 10.44 19.37 -10.61
N ASN A 92 9.93 18.52 -11.50
CA ASN A 92 8.68 18.75 -12.24
C ASN A 92 7.45 18.06 -11.64
N GLY A 93 7.59 17.34 -10.51
CA GLY A 93 6.49 16.56 -9.92
C GLY A 93 5.94 15.47 -10.84
N LEU A 94 6.79 14.91 -11.71
CA LEU A 94 6.42 13.91 -12.70
C LEU A 94 6.87 12.51 -12.29
N THR A 95 6.14 11.53 -12.80
CA THR A 95 6.55 10.12 -12.84
C THR A 95 6.74 9.71 -14.29
N ILE A 96 7.41 8.58 -14.56
CA ILE A 96 7.51 8.07 -15.93
C ILE A 96 6.11 7.70 -16.48
N SER A 97 5.26 7.09 -15.66
CA SER A 97 3.89 6.70 -16.00
C SER A 97 2.88 7.29 -15.04
N ARG A 98 1.69 7.63 -15.55
CA ARG A 98 0.53 7.91 -14.70
C ARG A 98 0.06 6.61 -14.05
N LYS A 99 -0.36 6.70 -12.79
CA LYS A 99 -0.88 5.57 -12.02
C LYS A 99 -2.39 5.63 -11.96
N GLU A 100 -3.03 4.50 -12.19
CA GLU A 100 -4.45 4.29 -11.95
C GLU A 100 -4.58 3.03 -11.12
N ASN A 101 -5.08 3.16 -9.90
CA ASN A 101 -5.22 2.04 -8.99
C ASN A 101 -6.69 1.85 -8.64
N MET A 102 -7.14 0.60 -8.58
CA MET A 102 -8.48 0.23 -8.16
C MET A 102 -8.41 -0.26 -6.72
N ASN A 103 -9.08 0.45 -5.81
CA ASN A 103 -9.07 0.13 -4.39
C ASN A 103 -9.81 -1.19 -4.16
N LYS A 104 -9.17 -2.12 -3.44
CA LYS A 104 -9.80 -3.36 -2.98
C LYS A 104 -10.39 -3.15 -1.58
N PHE A 105 -9.57 -2.66 -0.65
CA PHE A 105 -9.97 -2.41 0.73
C PHE A 105 -9.00 -1.46 1.43
N TYR A 106 -9.44 -0.92 2.56
CA TYR A 106 -8.60 -0.14 3.47
C TYR A 106 -8.24 -1.01 4.66
N LYS A 107 -7.00 -0.99 5.13
CA LYS A 107 -6.59 -1.74 6.32
C LYS A 107 -5.70 -0.95 7.25
N THR A 108 -5.81 -1.22 8.53
CA THR A 108 -4.81 -0.84 9.53
C THR A 108 -4.35 -2.09 10.28
N LEU A 109 -3.08 -2.10 10.64
CA LEU A 109 -2.41 -3.20 11.31
C LEU A 109 -1.85 -2.67 12.62
N GLY A 110 -2.18 -3.35 13.71
CA GLY A 110 -1.69 -3.09 15.05
C GLY A 110 -0.76 -4.19 15.55
N TYR A 111 -0.21 -3.96 16.75
CA TYR A 111 0.64 -4.92 17.46
C TYR A 111 -0.04 -6.30 17.58
N LEU A 112 0.73 -7.39 17.55
CA LEU A 112 0.24 -8.79 17.66
C LEU A 112 -0.77 -9.25 16.59
N GLY A 113 -0.87 -8.55 15.46
CA GLY A 113 -1.82 -8.91 14.40
C GLY A 113 -3.26 -8.46 14.67
N ASN A 114 -3.44 -7.51 15.60
CA ASN A 114 -4.66 -6.71 15.68
C ASN A 114 -4.88 -5.99 14.34
N CYS A 115 -6.11 -5.93 13.84
CA CYS A 115 -6.38 -5.26 12.57
C CYS A 115 -7.81 -4.75 12.44
N MET A 116 -7.98 -3.81 11.53
CA MET A 116 -9.27 -3.44 10.97
C MET A 116 -9.13 -3.37 9.45
N ALA A 117 -10.07 -3.98 8.72
CA ALA A 117 -10.16 -3.90 7.28
C ALA A 117 -11.57 -3.50 6.85
N VAL A 118 -11.68 -2.57 5.90
CA VAL A 118 -12.94 -2.05 5.38
C VAL A 118 -13.01 -2.35 3.88
N TYR A 119 -14.01 -3.12 3.49
CA TYR A 119 -14.35 -3.49 2.11
C TYR A 119 -15.62 -2.74 1.70
N PRO A 120 -15.52 -1.55 1.08
CA PRO A 120 -16.68 -0.74 0.76
C PRO A 120 -17.61 -1.41 -0.27
N ASP A 121 -17.03 -2.07 -1.26
CA ASP A 121 -17.72 -2.83 -2.31
C ASP A 121 -18.64 -3.93 -1.76
N LYS A 122 -18.27 -4.50 -0.62
CA LYS A 122 -18.98 -5.58 0.07
C LYS A 122 -19.84 -5.10 1.23
N ASN A 123 -19.82 -3.80 1.55
CA ASN A 123 -20.40 -3.25 2.78
C ASN A 123 -19.93 -4.01 4.04
N LEU A 124 -18.65 -4.37 4.09
CA LEU A 124 -18.08 -5.25 5.11
C LEU A 124 -16.95 -4.57 5.88
N VAL A 125 -16.98 -4.70 7.21
CA VAL A 125 -15.87 -4.35 8.09
C VAL A 125 -15.43 -5.59 8.86
N VAL A 126 -14.14 -5.87 8.83
CA VAL A 126 -13.50 -6.95 9.58
C VAL A 126 -12.65 -6.34 10.68
N VAL A 127 -12.85 -6.77 11.91
CA VAL A 127 -12.06 -6.33 13.08
C VAL A 127 -11.51 -7.57 13.78
N ARG A 128 -10.20 -7.58 14.03
CA ARG A 128 -9.55 -8.57 14.88
C ARG A 128 -8.91 -7.87 16.06
N MET A 129 -9.29 -8.31 17.26
CA MET A 129 -8.64 -7.91 18.50
C MET A 129 -8.05 -9.12 19.24
N ILE A 130 -6.77 -9.07 19.60
CA ILE A 130 -6.07 -10.09 20.37
C ILE A 130 -5.23 -9.43 21.48
N SER A 131 -5.35 -9.97 22.70
CA SER A 131 -4.50 -9.57 23.83
C SER A 131 -3.16 -10.29 23.80
N GLU A 132 -2.15 -9.72 24.44
CA GLU A 132 -0.84 -10.36 24.61
C GLU A 132 -0.94 -11.72 25.28
N GLU A 133 -1.76 -11.85 26.33
CA GLU A 133 -2.00 -13.13 27.00
C GLU A 133 -2.54 -14.19 26.04
N SER A 134 -3.51 -13.83 25.19
CA SER A 134 -4.08 -14.74 24.19
C SER A 134 -3.07 -15.11 23.12
N PHE A 135 -2.24 -14.15 22.70
CA PHE A 135 -1.16 -14.38 21.74
C PHE A 135 -0.10 -15.34 22.28
N LEU A 136 0.34 -15.16 23.54
CA LEU A 136 1.34 -16.00 24.17
C LEU A 136 0.85 -17.42 24.42
N LYS A 137 -0.43 -17.59 24.80
CA LYS A 137 -1.04 -18.92 25.00
C LYS A 137 -1.08 -19.77 23.74
N GLY A 138 -1.22 -19.16 22.56
CA GLY A 138 -1.26 -19.86 21.26
C GLY A 138 0.12 -20.10 20.61
N LYS A 139 1.23 -19.70 21.26
CA LYS A 139 2.57 -19.78 20.66
C LYS A 139 3.09 -21.23 20.65
N GLY A 140 3.04 -21.89 19.49
CA GLY A 140 3.68 -23.20 19.25
C GLY A 140 2.79 -24.43 19.47
N THR A 141 1.46 -24.28 19.56
CA THR A 141 0.52 -25.40 19.74
C THR A 141 -0.08 -25.90 18.42
N LYS A 142 -0.33 -27.21 18.32
CA LYS A 142 -0.93 -27.92 17.16
C LYS A 142 -2.46 -27.97 17.16
N ASP A 143 -3.12 -27.43 18.19
CA ASP A 143 -4.58 -27.42 18.35
C ASP A 143 -5.29 -26.33 17.54
N GLY A 144 -4.55 -25.60 16.69
CA GLY A 144 -5.12 -24.68 15.71
C GLY A 144 -5.42 -23.28 16.20
N SER A 145 -5.03 -22.90 17.43
CA SER A 145 -5.14 -21.51 17.89
C SER A 145 -3.96 -20.61 17.44
N GLY A 146 -2.93 -21.19 16.81
CA GLY A 146 -1.70 -20.56 16.33
C GLY A 146 -1.82 -19.56 15.17
N TYR A 147 -2.68 -18.55 15.29
CA TYR A 147 -2.83 -17.43 14.36
C TYR A 147 -1.70 -16.39 14.49
N ASN A 148 -0.46 -16.81 14.23
CA ASN A 148 0.68 -15.88 14.14
C ASN A 148 0.97 -15.40 12.72
N ASN A 149 0.32 -15.95 11.70
CA ASN A 149 0.53 -15.52 10.32
C ASN A 149 -0.76 -14.91 9.76
N PHE A 150 -0.86 -13.59 9.92
CA PHE A 150 -1.90 -12.71 9.33
C PHE A 150 -2.08 -12.89 7.81
N SER A 151 -1.07 -13.43 7.13
CA SER A 151 -1.03 -13.60 5.67
C SER A 151 -2.12 -14.50 5.10
N ASP A 152 -2.63 -15.48 5.85
CA ASP A 152 -3.47 -16.55 5.27
C ASP A 152 -4.96 -16.19 5.20
N PHE A 153 -5.41 -15.13 5.90
CA PHE A 153 -6.84 -14.80 6.00
C PHE A 153 -7.34 -13.84 4.91
N LEU A 154 -6.42 -13.17 4.20
CA LEU A 154 -6.73 -12.10 3.25
C LEU A 154 -6.26 -12.41 1.82
N ASN A 155 -5.64 -13.57 1.61
CA ASN A 155 -5.20 -14.07 0.30
C ASN A 155 -6.30 -14.87 -0.38
#